data_AF-A0A1X7T6S8-F1
#
_entry.id   AF-A0A1X7T6S8-F1
#
_cell.length_a   1.000
_cell.length_b   1.000
_cell.length_c   1.000
_cell.angle_alpha   90.00
_cell.angle_beta   90.00
_cell.angle_gamma   90.00
#
_symmetry.space_group_name_H-M   'P 1'
#
loop_
_entity.id
_entity.type
_entity.pdbx_description
1 polymer ?
#
loop_
_entity_poly.entity_id
_entity_poly.type
_entity_poly.pdbx_seq_one_letter_code
_entity_poly.pdbx_strand_id
1 'polypeptide(L)'
;ETSVYTGPCNTGTTATTLSYVGNDYYCESGATSSTFVMNEFFPNDILWDGQQCDFRESPCCSNSTIPWFIKTLPQSVTDDIELRMCSNEGYPDEATPIDIIEIYIH
;
A
#
# COMPACT_ATOMS: atom_id res chain seq x y z
N GLU A 1 -12.20 -4.81 13.36
CA GLU A 1 -11.32 -4.47 14.50
C GLU A 1 -10.15 -5.47 14.65
N THR A 2 -9.26 -5.49 13.66
CA THR A 2 -7.89 -6.05 13.70
C THR A 2 -7.06 -5.32 12.63
N SER A 3 -6.99 -4.01 12.75
CA SER A 3 -6.46 -3.05 11.76
C SER A 3 -4.91 -2.98 11.74
N VAL A 4 -4.21 -4.11 11.85
CA VAL A 4 -2.73 -4.20 11.72
C VAL A 4 -2.28 -5.47 10.96
N TYR A 5 -3.23 -6.25 10.43
CA TYR A 5 -2.99 -7.61 9.90
C TYR A 5 -3.25 -7.76 8.39
N THR A 6 -3.61 -6.70 7.69
CA THR A 6 -4.23 -6.84 6.36
C THR A 6 -3.22 -6.78 5.21
N GLY A 7 -2.02 -6.28 5.45
CA GLY A 7 -0.97 -6.24 4.43
C GLY A 7 -0.35 -7.61 4.15
N PRO A 8 -0.19 -8.01 2.87
CA PRO A 8 0.50 -9.26 2.52
C PRO A 8 1.99 -9.28 2.92
N CYS A 9 2.60 -8.10 3.11
CA CYS A 9 3.98 -7.97 3.59
C CYS A 9 4.10 -7.91 5.13
N ASN A 10 2.99 -7.73 5.87
CA ASN A 10 3.05 -7.56 7.32
C ASN A 10 3.57 -8.83 8.03
N THR A 11 4.38 -8.66 9.07
CA THR A 11 4.88 -9.78 9.88
C THR A 11 3.72 -10.53 10.55
N GLY A 12 3.61 -11.82 10.25
CA GLY A 12 2.58 -12.71 10.81
C GLY A 12 1.20 -12.58 10.15
N THR A 13 1.12 -11.95 8.97
CA THR A 13 -0.09 -11.93 8.14
C THR A 13 -0.41 -13.30 7.54
N THR A 14 -1.69 -13.58 7.34
CA THR A 14 -2.16 -14.67 6.47
C THR A 14 -2.76 -14.15 5.16
N ALA A 15 -2.76 -12.83 4.96
CA ALA A 15 -3.23 -12.22 3.73
C ALA A 15 -2.26 -12.58 2.60
N THR A 16 -2.81 -12.92 1.45
CA THR A 16 -2.05 -13.18 0.23
C THR A 16 -2.50 -12.25 -0.86
N THR A 17 -1.59 -11.88 -1.76
CA THR A 17 -1.98 -11.16 -2.97
C THR A 17 -2.78 -12.05 -3.90
N LEU A 18 -3.62 -11.43 -4.71
CA LEU A 18 -4.27 -12.13 -5.80
C LEU A 18 -3.22 -12.53 -6.83
N SER A 19 -3.40 -13.70 -7.45
CA SER A 19 -2.39 -14.29 -8.35
C SER A 19 -2.01 -13.38 -9.52
N TYR A 20 -2.94 -12.54 -9.98
CA TYR A 20 -2.71 -11.60 -11.07
C TYR A 20 -1.95 -10.32 -10.65
N VAL A 21 -1.89 -10.01 -9.35
CA VAL A 21 -1.09 -8.90 -8.80
C VAL A 21 0.34 -9.34 -8.56
N GLY A 22 0.55 -10.58 -8.10
CA GLY A 22 1.88 -11.10 -7.81
C GLY A 22 2.63 -10.24 -6.80
N ASN A 23 3.78 -9.70 -7.21
CA ASN A 23 4.65 -8.82 -6.41
C ASN A 23 4.50 -7.34 -6.76
N ASP A 24 3.53 -6.98 -7.60
CA ASP A 24 3.31 -5.61 -8.07
C ASP A 24 2.35 -4.87 -7.12
N TYR A 25 2.72 -4.78 -5.85
CA TYR A 25 1.94 -4.10 -4.81
C TYR A 25 2.83 -3.45 -3.77
N TYR A 26 2.37 -2.35 -3.20
CA TYR A 26 2.77 -1.87 -1.88
C TYR A 26 1.59 -2.02 -0.92
N CYS A 27 1.90 -2.13 0.36
CA CYS A 27 0.90 -2.10 1.43
C CYS A 27 1.50 -1.36 2.62
N GLU A 28 0.68 -0.59 3.31
CA GLU A 28 1.04 0.13 4.54
C GLU A 28 -0.26 0.43 5.29
N SER A 29 -0.24 0.55 6.60
CA SER A 29 -1.35 1.13 7.35
C SER A 29 -1.05 2.58 7.70
N GLY A 30 -2.07 3.44 7.68
CA GLY A 30 -1.92 4.83 8.09
C GLY A 30 -2.02 4.98 9.61
N ALA A 31 -1.40 4.09 10.40
CA ALA A 31 -1.55 4.05 11.85
C ALA A 31 -0.22 3.74 12.55
N THR A 32 0.30 4.73 13.29
CA THR A 32 1.66 4.72 13.88
C THR A 32 1.86 3.73 15.02
N SER A 33 0.84 2.96 15.39
CA SER A 33 0.85 2.15 16.59
C SER A 33 0.32 0.75 16.33
N SER A 34 0.72 -0.19 17.19
CA SER A 34 0.18 -1.56 17.19
C SER A 34 -1.33 -1.61 17.50
N THR A 35 -1.95 -0.47 17.80
CA THR A 35 -3.36 -0.29 18.09
C THR A 35 -3.99 0.78 17.21
N PHE A 36 -4.95 0.37 16.40
CA PHE A 36 -5.86 1.28 15.73
C PHE A 36 -6.74 2.02 16.75
N VAL A 37 -6.93 3.32 16.54
CA VAL A 37 -7.86 4.14 17.30
C VAL A 37 -8.96 4.63 16.36
N MET A 38 -10.19 4.28 16.68
CA MET A 38 -11.35 4.63 15.86
C MET A 38 -11.53 6.16 15.78
N ASN A 39 -11.75 6.68 14.57
CA ASN A 39 -11.92 8.11 14.26
C ASN A 39 -10.69 8.99 14.55
N GLU A 40 -9.49 8.41 14.65
CA GLU A 40 -8.25 9.16 14.76
C GLU A 40 -7.56 9.24 13.39
N PHE A 41 -7.14 10.45 13.01
CA PHE A 41 -6.34 10.68 11.82
C PHE A 41 -4.86 10.78 12.23
N PHE A 42 -3.99 10.02 11.55
CA PHE A 42 -2.55 9.98 11.83
C PHE A 42 -1.77 10.75 10.74
N PRO A 43 -1.70 12.09 10.79
CA PRO A 43 -1.02 12.88 9.75
C PRO A 43 0.51 12.67 9.70
N ASN A 44 1.08 12.02 10.71
CA ASN A 44 2.51 11.77 10.81
C ASN A 44 2.89 10.35 10.37
N ASP A 45 1.93 9.57 9.87
CA ASP A 45 2.16 8.25 9.28
C ASP A 45 1.81 8.29 7.79
N ILE A 46 2.78 8.74 7.00
CA ILE A 46 2.53 8.97 5.58
C ILE A 46 2.66 7.63 4.86
N LEU A 47 1.55 7.19 4.26
CA LEU A 47 1.53 5.93 3.51
C LEU A 47 2.61 5.90 2.42
N TRP A 48 3.38 4.80 2.43
CA TRP A 48 4.38 4.46 1.41
C TRP A 48 5.52 5.47 1.25
N ASP A 49 5.82 6.28 2.26
CA ASP A 49 6.98 7.19 2.20
C ASP A 49 8.30 6.52 2.62
N GLY A 50 8.22 5.27 3.10
CA GLY A 50 9.36 4.48 3.57
C GLY A 50 9.80 4.81 4.99
N GLN A 51 9.02 5.62 5.70
CA GLN A 51 9.26 6.03 7.06
C GLN A 51 8.08 5.62 7.95
N GLN A 52 8.27 5.61 9.26
CA GLN A 52 7.23 5.27 10.26
C GLN A 52 6.61 3.87 10.13
N CYS A 53 7.17 2.98 9.29
CA CYS A 53 6.74 1.59 9.13
C CYS A 53 7.25 0.72 10.29
N ASP A 54 6.68 0.95 11.47
CA ASP A 54 7.07 0.30 12.69
C ASP A 54 6.39 -1.08 12.84
N PHE A 55 6.86 -1.84 13.83
CA PHE A 55 6.21 -3.07 14.30
C PHE A 55 6.03 -4.14 13.21
N ARG A 56 4.80 -4.33 12.70
CA ARG A 56 4.47 -5.41 11.76
C ARG A 56 4.66 -5.01 10.31
N GLU A 57 4.70 -3.72 10.02
CA GLU A 57 4.72 -3.18 8.65
C GLU A 57 6.14 -2.92 8.15
N SER A 58 7.13 -3.02 9.05
CA SER A 58 8.56 -2.91 8.71
C SER A 58 8.99 -3.64 7.42
N PRO A 59 8.53 -4.87 7.11
CA PRO A 59 8.88 -5.52 5.84
C PRO A 59 8.34 -4.82 4.59
N CYS A 60 7.24 -4.08 4.72
CA CYS A 60 6.59 -3.35 3.63
C CYS A 60 7.40 -2.13 3.15
N CYS A 61 8.26 -1.59 4.01
CA CYS A 61 9.13 -0.44 3.67
C CYS A 61 10.52 -0.81 3.17
N SER A 62 10.65 -2.02 2.63
CA SER A 62 11.93 -2.51 2.10
C SER A 62 12.11 -2.29 0.60
N ASN A 63 11.09 -1.82 -0.12
CA ASN A 63 11.18 -1.66 -1.57
C ASN A 63 12.05 -0.44 -1.95
N SER A 64 13.03 -0.66 -2.83
CA SER A 64 13.97 0.38 -3.27
C SER A 64 13.34 1.52 -4.08
N THR A 65 12.13 1.35 -4.61
CA THR A 65 11.46 2.39 -5.40
C THR A 65 10.56 3.31 -4.58
N ILE A 66 10.33 3.00 -3.30
CA ILE A 66 9.63 3.89 -2.36
C ILE A 66 10.26 5.31 -2.37
N PRO A 67 9.46 6.39 -2.41
CA PRO A 67 8.00 6.42 -2.22
C PRO A 67 7.17 6.11 -3.47
N TRP A 68 7.82 5.91 -4.62
CA TRP A 68 7.12 5.69 -5.87
C TRP A 68 6.80 4.21 -6.07
N PHE A 69 5.53 3.92 -6.36
CA PHE A 69 5.16 2.65 -6.94
C PHE A 69 5.53 2.67 -8.42
N ILE A 70 6.62 1.99 -8.78
CA ILE A 70 7.12 1.95 -10.16
C ILE A 70 6.86 0.56 -10.75
N LYS A 71 6.09 0.51 -11.83
CA LYS A 71 5.87 -0.70 -12.62
C LYS A 71 6.33 -0.54 -14.06
N THR A 72 7.38 -1.26 -14.42
CA THR A 72 7.83 -1.40 -15.81
C THR A 72 7.20 -2.64 -16.43
N LEU A 73 6.48 -2.46 -17.54
CA LEU A 73 5.96 -3.57 -18.32
C LEU A 73 7.10 -4.18 -19.15
N PRO A 74 7.28 -5.52 -19.15
CA PRO A 74 8.43 -6.15 -19.82
C PRO A 74 8.33 -6.12 -21.35
N GLN A 75 7.15 -5.80 -21.89
CA GLN A 75 6.85 -5.72 -23.30
C GLN A 75 5.74 -4.69 -23.54
N SER A 76 5.61 -4.23 -24.78
CA SER A 76 4.47 -3.40 -25.19
C SER A 76 3.16 -4.15 -25.01
N VAL A 77 2.14 -3.45 -24.51
CA VAL A 77 0.79 -3.99 -24.32
C VAL A 77 -0.21 -3.15 -25.10
N THR A 78 -1.31 -3.76 -25.51
CA THR A 78 -2.48 -3.09 -26.10
C THR A 78 -3.68 -3.07 -25.16
N ASP A 79 -3.60 -3.84 -24.08
CA ASP A 79 -4.65 -3.92 -23.07
C ASP A 79 -4.60 -2.70 -22.15
N ASP A 80 -5.71 -2.45 -21.44
CA ASP A 80 -5.80 -1.37 -20.47
C ASP A 80 -4.83 -1.59 -19.31
N ILE A 81 -4.19 -0.50 -18.86
CA ILE A 81 -3.37 -0.50 -17.64
C ILE A 81 -4.29 -0.14 -16.48
N GLU A 82 -4.35 -1.01 -15.48
CA GLU A 82 -5.14 -0.79 -14.28
C GLU A 82 -4.23 -0.51 -13.08
N LEU A 83 -4.48 0.61 -12.39
CA LEU A 83 -3.95 0.91 -11.06
C LEU A 83 -5.11 0.79 -10.07
N ARG A 84 -4.93 -0.03 -9.02
CA ARG A 84 -5.92 -0.21 -7.97
C ARG A 84 -5.41 0.34 -6.65
N MET A 85 -6.25 1.08 -5.95
CA MET A 85 -6.11 1.30 -4.52
C MET A 85 -7.08 0.40 -3.79
N CYS A 86 -6.56 -0.35 -2.82
CA CYS A 86 -7.35 -1.26 -2.01
C CYS A 86 -7.32 -0.79 -0.57
N SER A 87 -8.50 -0.73 0.03
CA SER A 87 -8.74 -0.46 1.45
C SER A 87 -9.60 -1.60 2.02
N ASN A 88 -9.56 -1.82 3.32
CA ASN A 88 -10.46 -2.77 3.97
C ASN A 88 -11.79 -2.13 4.39
N GLU A 89 -11.86 -0.80 4.45
CA GLU A 89 -13.08 -0.02 4.68
C GLU A 89 -13.37 0.94 3.52
N GLY A 90 -14.60 1.48 3.50
CA GLY A 90 -15.05 2.41 2.48
C GLY A 90 -14.79 3.88 2.85
N TYR A 91 -15.18 4.78 1.95
CA TYR A 91 -15.28 6.20 2.27
C TYR A 91 -16.40 6.43 3.30
N PRO A 92 -16.17 7.26 4.35
CA PRO A 92 -15.01 8.13 4.55
C PRO A 92 -13.87 7.53 5.39
N ASP A 93 -14.01 6.30 5.90
CA ASP A 93 -13.16 5.75 6.97
C ASP A 93 -11.71 5.47 6.53
N GLU A 94 -11.50 5.03 5.28
CA GLU A 94 -10.17 4.75 4.71
C GLU A 94 -9.98 5.47 3.36
N ALA A 95 -10.27 6.78 3.36
CA ALA A 95 -10.13 7.62 2.17
C ALA A 95 -8.65 7.96 1.91
N THR A 96 -8.01 7.22 1.00
CA THR A 96 -6.62 7.49 0.58
C THR A 96 -6.59 8.21 -0.78
N PRO A 97 -6.26 9.51 -0.84
CA PRO A 97 -6.18 10.23 -2.11
C PRO A 97 -4.91 9.83 -2.88
N ILE A 98 -5.01 9.83 -4.21
CA ILE A 98 -3.84 9.83 -5.11
C ILE A 98 -3.55 11.25 -5.53
N ASP A 99 -2.32 11.72 -5.32
CA ASP A 99 -1.89 13.04 -5.76
C ASP A 99 -1.40 13.03 -7.22
N ILE A 100 -0.48 12.11 -7.55
CA ILE A 100 0.21 12.09 -8.83
C ILE A 100 0.27 10.66 -9.40
N ILE A 101 -0.06 10.54 -10.69
CA ILE A 101 0.16 9.33 -11.51
C ILE A 101 0.89 9.76 -12.78
N GLU A 102 2.00 9.10 -13.10
CA GLU A 102 2.77 9.36 -14.30
C GLU A 102 2.86 8.09 -15.17
N ILE A 103 2.60 8.23 -16.46
CA ILE A 103 2.69 7.14 -17.43
C ILE A 103 3.69 7.54 -18.50
N TYR A 104 4.75 6.73 -18.63
CA TYR A 104 5.83 6.95 -19.59
C TYR A 104 5.70 5.95 -20.74
N ILE A 105 5.66 6.47 -21.97
CA ILE A 105 5.58 5.66 -23.20
C ILE A 105 6.85 5.95 -24.03
N HIS A 106 7.54 4.90 -24.46
CA HIS A 106 8.74 4.96 -25.29
C HIS A 106 8.43 4.68 -26.76
#